data_AF-A0A183JGA0-F1
#
_entry.id   AF-A0A183JGA0-F1
#
_cell.length_a   1.000
_cell.length_b   1.000
_cell.length_c   1.000
_cell.angle_alpha   90.00
_cell.angle_beta   90.00
_cell.angle_gamma   90.00
#
_symmetry.space_group_name_H-M   'P 1'
#
loop_
_entity.id
_entity.type
_entity.pdbx_description
1 polymer ?
#
loop_
_entity_poly.entity_id
_entity_poly.type
_entity_poly.pdbx_seq_one_letter_code
_entity_poly.pdbx_strand_id
1 'polypeptide(L)'
;MGIFRRPEWIIEVDPWTLIEVQKAIANLKRGRATGLDGLAPEVIKYGGPVLATMSTNILAKICELDVIPSEWSRPLVVPIYTKGYIASKERLIMNSDLWIV
;
A
#
# COMPACT_ATOMS: atom_id res chain seq x y z
N MET A 1 30.39 14.20 10.36
CA MET A 1 29.14 13.51 10.76
C MET A 1 28.10 14.56 11.10
N GLY A 2 27.08 14.74 10.26
CA GLY A 2 25.95 15.61 10.59
C GLY A 2 25.01 14.89 11.54
N ILE A 3 24.65 15.54 12.65
CA ILE A 3 23.65 15.05 13.60
C ILE A 3 22.30 15.09 12.87
N PHE A 4 21.77 13.92 12.49
CA PHE A 4 20.40 13.82 12.00
C PHE A 4 19.48 14.10 13.20
N ARG A 5 19.17 15.38 13.45
CA ARG A 5 18.14 15.73 14.43
C ARG A 5 16.85 15.12 13.94
N ARG A 6 16.22 14.27 14.76
CA ARG A 6 14.84 13.85 14.48
C ARG A 6 13.98 15.12 14.37
N PRO A 7 13.17 15.27 13.31
CA PRO A 7 12.22 16.37 13.24
C PRO A 7 11.24 16.27 14.41
N GLU A 8 10.86 17.40 14.99
CA GLU A 8 10.00 17.50 16.19
C GLU A 8 8.56 17.01 15.97
N TRP A 9 8.24 16.59 14.74
CA TRP A 9 6.94 16.07 14.33
C TRP A 9 6.86 14.54 14.42
N ILE A 10 7.45 13.94 15.46
CA ILE A 10 7.25 12.51 15.70
C ILE A 10 5.80 12.34 16.14
N ILE A 11 4.94 11.98 15.19
CA ILE A 11 3.59 11.52 15.47
C ILE A 11 3.76 10.14 16.10
N GLU A 12 3.44 10.00 17.37
CA GLU A 12 3.23 8.66 17.94
C GLU A 12 2.02 8.04 17.23
N VAL A 13 2.30 7.11 16.33
CA VAL A 13 1.26 6.37 15.61
C VAL A 13 0.93 5.14 16.45
N ASP A 14 -0.21 5.19 17.14
CA ASP A 14 -0.75 4.02 17.82
C ASP A 14 -1.03 2.89 16.80
N PRO A 15 -0.77 1.61 17.13
CA PRO A 15 -1.05 0.50 16.22
C PRO A 15 -2.53 0.44 15.85
N TRP A 16 -2.83 0.35 14.55
CA TRP A 16 -4.21 0.26 14.08
C TRP A 16 -4.96 -0.93 14.68
N THR A 17 -6.19 -0.70 15.10
CA THR A 17 -7.06 -1.74 15.65
C THR A 17 -7.61 -2.66 14.55
N LEU A 18 -7.98 -3.89 14.91
CA LEU A 18 -8.59 -4.83 13.96
C LEU A 18 -9.86 -4.26 13.29
N ILE A 19 -10.66 -3.49 14.03
CA ILE A 19 -11.90 -2.89 13.52
C ILE A 19 -11.59 -1.84 12.44
N GLU A 20 -10.57 -1.01 12.65
CA GLU A 20 -10.14 -0.01 11.66
C GLU A 20 -9.60 -0.68 10.40
N VAL A 21 -8.78 -1.72 10.56
CA VAL A 21 -8.24 -2.49 9.43
C VAL A 21 -9.37 -3.17 8.66
N GLN A 22 -10.35 -3.77 9.34
CA GLN A 22 -11.54 -4.35 8.68
C GLN A 22 -12.33 -3.31 7.89
N LYS A 23 -12.53 -2.11 8.43
CA LYS A 23 -13.20 -1.00 7.71
C LYS A 23 -12.39 -0.58 6.47
N ALA A 24 -11.07 -0.48 6.59
CA ALA A 24 -10.19 -0.16 5.46
C ALA A 24 -10.25 -1.24 4.36
N ILE A 25 -10.18 -2.52 4.75
CA ILE A 25 -10.31 -3.66 3.83
C ILE A 25 -11.66 -3.64 3.10
N ALA A 26 -12.75 -3.35 3.81
CA ALA A 26 -14.08 -3.23 3.21
C ALA A 26 -14.14 -2.12 2.14
N ASN A 27 -13.33 -1.07 2.28
CA ASN A 27 -13.26 0.06 1.35
C ASN A 27 -12.29 -0.15 0.17
N LEU A 28 -11.57 -1.28 0.09
CA LEU A 28 -10.69 -1.57 -1.04
C LEU A 28 -11.45 -1.59 -2.37
N LYS A 29 -10.91 -0.87 -3.36
CA LYS A 29 -11.45 -0.81 -4.73
C LYS A 29 -11.10 -2.10 -5.47
N ARG A 30 -12.10 -2.68 -6.14
CA ARG A 30 -11.96 -3.86 -7.00
C ARG A 30 -11.31 -3.51 -8.35
N GLY A 31 -10.79 -4.51 -9.04
CA GLY A 31 -10.21 -4.39 -10.38
C GLY A 31 -8.94 -3.55 -10.42
N ARG A 32 -8.23 -3.42 -9.29
CA ARG A 32 -6.91 -2.77 -9.25
C ARG A 32 -5.84 -3.81 -9.56
N ALA A 33 -4.75 -3.34 -10.16
CA ALA A 33 -3.58 -4.17 -10.40
C ALA A 33 -3.04 -4.72 -9.08
N THR A 34 -2.49 -5.94 -9.11
CA THR A 34 -1.81 -6.55 -7.97
C THR A 34 -0.51 -5.81 -7.67
N GLY A 35 -0.01 -5.93 -6.44
CA GLY A 35 1.36 -5.56 -6.13
C GLY A 35 2.38 -6.55 -6.70
N LEU A 36 3.64 -6.38 -6.33
CA LEU A 36 4.72 -7.35 -6.59
C LEU A 36 4.46 -8.72 -5.95
N ASP A 37 3.60 -8.76 -4.94
CA ASP A 37 3.13 -9.97 -4.26
C ASP A 37 2.12 -10.78 -5.08
N GLY A 38 1.60 -10.24 -6.19
CA GLY A 38 0.58 -10.91 -7.01
C GLY A 38 -0.79 -11.01 -6.33
N LEU A 39 -1.00 -10.32 -5.20
CA LEU A 39 -2.27 -10.36 -4.48
C LEU A 39 -3.21 -9.28 -5.01
N ALA A 40 -4.37 -9.71 -5.48
CA ALA A 40 -5.44 -8.79 -5.87
C ALA A 40 -6.13 -8.23 -4.62
N PRO A 41 -6.63 -6.98 -4.64
CA PRO A 41 -7.39 -6.41 -3.53
C PRO A 41 -8.58 -7.28 -3.10
N GLU A 42 -9.17 -8.02 -4.04
CA GLU A 42 -10.25 -8.98 -3.81
C GLU A 42 -9.83 -10.12 -2.88
N VAL A 43 -8.59 -10.57 -2.96
CA VAL A 43 -8.08 -11.62 -2.06
C VAL A 43 -8.14 -11.13 -0.63
N ILE A 44 -7.63 -9.92 -0.36
CA ILE A 44 -7.64 -9.30 0.97
C ILE A 44 -9.08 -9.02 1.41
N LYS A 45 -9.92 -8.51 0.51
CA LYS A 45 -11.32 -8.14 0.79
C LYS A 45 -12.22 -9.34 1.11
N TYR A 46 -11.98 -10.49 0.50
CA TYR A 46 -12.82 -11.68 0.66
C TYR A 46 -12.18 -12.80 1.49
N GLY A 47 -10.91 -12.69 1.86
CA GLY A 47 -10.23 -13.70 2.69
C GLY A 47 -10.60 -13.68 4.17
N GLY A 48 -11.61 -12.89 4.55
CA GLY A 48 -12.27 -12.99 5.84
C GLY A 48 -11.41 -12.59 7.04
N PRO A 49 -11.78 -13.05 8.26
CA PRO A 49 -11.13 -12.63 9.50
C PRO A 49 -9.64 -12.96 9.57
N VAL A 50 -9.21 -14.04 8.90
CA VAL A 50 -7.80 -14.47 8.88
C VAL A 50 -6.94 -13.41 8.18
N LEU A 51 -7.33 -12.98 6.97
CA LEU A 51 -6.56 -11.94 6.27
C LEU A 51 -6.66 -10.58 6.93
N ALA A 52 -7.80 -10.25 7.56
CA ALA A 52 -7.90 -9.03 8.36
C ALA A 52 -6.91 -9.05 9.53
N THR A 53 -6.83 -10.17 10.26
CA THR A 53 -5.90 -10.34 11.39
C THR A 53 -4.44 -10.29 10.94
N MET A 54 -4.10 -10.98 9.84
CA MET A 54 -2.74 -10.95 9.28
C MET A 54 -2.35 -9.53 8.84
N SER A 55 -3.27 -8.79 8.21
CA SER A 55 -3.03 -7.40 7.80
C SER A 55 -2.78 -6.49 9.02
N THR A 56 -3.58 -6.64 10.07
CA THR A 56 -3.37 -5.91 11.34
C THR A 56 -2.00 -6.21 11.96
N ASN A 57 -1.57 -7.47 11.95
CA ASN A 57 -0.26 -7.85 12.50
C ASN A 57 0.91 -7.24 11.70
N ILE A 58 0.82 -7.20 10.38
CA ILE A 58 1.84 -6.55 9.53
C ILE A 58 1.88 -5.05 9.83
N LEU A 59 0.73 -4.39 9.89
CA LEU A 59 0.62 -2.98 10.20
C LEU A 59 1.16 -2.66 11.59
N ALA A 60 0.84 -3.47 12.60
CA ALA A 60 1.39 -3.34 13.95
C ALA A 60 2.92 -3.50 13.96
N LYS A 61 3.47 -4.42 13.17
CA LYS A 61 4.93 -4.59 13.04
C LYS A 61 5.60 -3.40 12.38
N ILE A 62 4.96 -2.76 11.41
CA ILE A 62 5.46 -1.52 10.79
C ILE A 62 5.49 -0.38 11.82
N CYS A 63 4.43 -0.23 12.63
CA CYS A 63 4.40 0.73 13.73
C CYS A 63 5.48 0.45 14.79
N GLU A 64 5.63 -0.81 15.21
CA GLU A 64 6.59 -1.22 16.25
C GLU A 64 8.04 -0.98 15.80
N LEU A 65 8.36 -1.30 14.55
CA LEU A 65 9.71 -1.20 14.01
C LEU A 65 10.02 0.19 13.47
N ASP A 66 9.01 1.04 13.26
CA ASP A 66 9.13 2.34 12.57
C ASP A 66 9.86 2.21 11.22
N VAL A 67 9.59 1.12 10.49
CA VAL A 67 10.25 0.76 9.23
C VAL A 67 9.21 0.35 8.20
N ILE A 68 9.21 1.05 7.05
CA ILE A 68 8.45 0.67 5.88
C ILE A 68 9.27 -0.35 5.06
N PRO A 69 8.71 -1.51 4.68
CA PRO A 69 9.42 -2.47 3.84
C PRO A 69 9.87 -1.84 2.51
N SER A 70 11.14 -2.03 2.16
CA SER A 70 11.72 -1.45 0.93
C SER A 70 10.98 -1.90 -0.35
N GLU A 71 10.40 -3.10 -0.31
CA GLU A 71 9.61 -3.73 -1.34
C GLU A 71 8.35 -2.92 -1.68
N TRP A 72 7.79 -2.18 -0.72
CA TRP A 72 6.59 -1.37 -0.92
C TRP A 72 6.89 -0.10 -1.74
N SER A 73 8.16 0.33 -1.79
CA SER A 73 8.61 1.44 -2.62
C SER A 73 9.08 0.99 -4.01
N ARG A 74 9.09 -0.31 -4.31
CA ARG A 74 9.51 -0.81 -5.63
C ARG A 74 8.39 -0.63 -6.66
N PRO A 75 8.65 0.06 -7.79
CA PRO A 75 7.64 0.25 -8.81
C PRO A 75 7.37 -1.07 -9.55
N LEU A 76 6.08 -1.42 -9.70
CA LEU A 76 5.65 -2.46 -10.61
C LEU A 76 5.27 -1.82 -11.96
N VAL A 77 6.03 -2.10 -13.01
CA VAL A 77 5.72 -1.63 -14.37
C VAL A 77 4.85 -2.68 -15.06
N VAL A 78 3.55 -2.39 -15.19
CA VAL A 78 2.61 -3.23 -15.93
C VAL A 78 2.23 -2.56 -17.25
N PRO A 79 2.55 -3.14 -18.42
CA PRO A 79 2.12 -2.59 -19.70
C PRO A 79 0.58 -2.68 -19.84
N ILE A 80 -0.07 -1.52 -20.00
CA ILE A 80 -1.52 -1.44 -20.25
C ILE A 80 -1.75 -1.39 -21.76
N TYR A 81 -2.26 -2.48 -22.34
CA TYR A 81 -2.68 -2.50 -23.74
C TYR A 81 -4.11 -1.98 -23.87
N THR A 82 -4.27 -0.80 -24.47
CA THR A 82 -5.59 -0.28 -24.86
C THR A 82 -5.97 -0.84 -26.24
N LYS A 83 -7.21 -1.32 -26.40
CA LYS A 83 -7.67 -1.86 -27.67
C LYS A 83 -7.88 -0.71 -28.66
N GLY A 84 -6.95 -0.52 -29.60
CA GLY A 84 -7.12 0.37 -30.76
C GLY A 84 -6.04 1.44 -31.00
N TYR A 85 -4.94 1.49 -30.24
CA TYR A 85 -3.85 2.43 -30.53
C TYR A 85 -2.49 1.73 -30.47
N ILE A 86 -1.83 1.60 -31.63
CA ILE A 86 -0.39 1.39 -31.71
C ILE A 86 0.24 2.77 -31.43
N ALA A 87 0.50 3.07 -30.17
CA ALA A 87 1.34 4.20 -29.82
C ALA A 87 2.13 3.82 -28.57
N SER A 88 3.37 3.43 -28.80
CA SER A 88 4.44 3.38 -27.80
C SER A 88 4.53 4.74 -27.12
N LYS A 89 3.93 4.84 -25.94
CA LYS A 89 4.27 5.86 -24.95
C LYS A 89 4.27 5.17 -23.61
N GLU A 90 5.47 5.04 -23.05
CA GLU A 90 5.74 4.64 -21.68
C GLU A 90 4.99 5.60 -20.75
N ARG A 91 3.76 5.24 -20.42
CA ARG A 91 2.96 5.94 -19.43
C ARG A 91 3.46 5.46 -18.09
N LEU A 92 4.43 6.18 -17.53
CA LEU A 92 4.76 6.10 -16.12
C LEU A 92 3.46 6.36 -15.36
N ILE A 93 2.88 5.34 -14.76
CA ILE A 93 1.79 5.50 -13.81
C ILE A 93 2.43 6.01 -12.52
N MET A 94 2.93 7.26 -12.55
CA MET A 94 3.04 8.02 -11.32
C MET A 94 1.61 8.33 -10.92
N ASN A 95 1.15 7.69 -9.85
CA ASN A 95 -0.07 8.09 -9.14
C ASN A 95 0.10 9.56 -8.75
N SER A 96 -0.42 10.48 -9.57
CA SER A 96 -0.45 11.92 -9.29
C SER A 96 -1.62 12.33 -8.39
N ASP A 97 -2.39 11.37 -7.84
CA ASP A 97 -3.59 11.63 -7.04
C ASP A 97 -3.46 11.19 -5.56
N LEU A 98 -2.25 11.14 -5.00
CA LEU A 98 -2.04 10.73 -3.60
C LEU A 98 -0.94 11.52 -2.85
N TRP A 99 -0.79 12.81 -3.17
CA TRP A 99 -0.07 13.77 -2.32
C TRP A 99 -1.01 14.84 -1.73
N ILE A 100 -2.10 14.40 -1.10
CA ILE A 100 -2.76 15.20 -0.05
C ILE A 100 -2.62 14.41 1.25
N VAL A 101 -1.49 14.61 1.91
CA VAL A 101 -1.39 15.20 3.25
C VAL A 101 -0.20 16.15 3.25
#